data_AF-A0A0B3B1P5-F1
#
_entry.id   AF-A0A0B3B1P5-F1
#
_cell.length_a   1.000
_cell.length_b   1.000
_cell.length_c   1.000
_cell.angle_alpha   90.00
_cell.angle_beta   90.00
_cell.angle_gamma   90.00
#
_symmetry.space_group_name_H-M   'P 1'
#
loop_
_entity.id
_entity.type
_entity.pdbx_description
1 polymer ?
#
loop_
_entity_poly.entity_id
_entity_poly.type
_entity_poly.pdbx_seq_one_letter_code
_entity_poly.pdbx_strand_id
1 'polypeptide(L)'
;MKVSLFLLSILILILFFVPFGSAVIIFQNNFDNLYNVGDKMKVNFTIENNFALADYVEVSLGCSNQTFIVNKNYYEIGSNEKRYFFFEFPAPINGECVCNVKFGDEKETSNKFKISNEILINYNLNDKFFSSLDLVRINGSVIKENKQMFNGGILISIPGIIEKTVEVTNGSFYSEFLIPEKANPYSNNL
;
A
#
# COMPACT_ATOMS: atom_id res chain seq x y z
N MET A 1 2.85 -11.05 65.96
CA MET A 1 1.64 -10.80 65.14
C MET A 1 1.84 -9.75 64.03
N LYS A 2 2.45 -8.57 64.28
CA LYS A 2 2.63 -7.52 63.26
C LYS A 2 3.46 -7.94 62.02
N VAL A 3 4.52 -8.72 62.19
CA VAL A 3 5.40 -9.17 61.09
C VAL A 3 4.68 -10.11 60.10
N SER A 4 3.79 -10.97 60.61
CA SER A 4 3.00 -11.89 59.76
C SER A 4 1.97 -11.14 58.91
N LEU A 5 1.34 -10.08 59.45
CA LEU A 5 0.39 -9.25 58.69
C LEU A 5 1.08 -8.46 57.57
N PHE A 6 2.30 -7.96 57.83
CA PHE A 6 3.11 -7.23 56.85
C PHE A 6 3.56 -8.13 55.70
N LEU A 7 4.05 -9.34 56.00
CA LEU A 7 4.42 -10.33 54.98
C LEU A 7 3.21 -10.76 54.10
N LEU A 8 2.04 -10.93 54.70
CA LEU A 8 0.81 -11.24 53.97
C LEU A 8 0.40 -10.09 53.04
N SER A 9 0.51 -8.84 53.50
CA SER A 9 0.23 -7.66 52.68
C SER A 9 1.18 -7.55 51.49
N ILE A 10 2.46 -7.89 51.66
CA ILE A 10 3.44 -7.90 50.57
C ILE A 10 3.12 -9.01 49.57
N LEU A 11 2.72 -10.21 50.04
CA LEU A 11 2.37 -11.32 49.15
C LEU A 11 1.13 -11.00 48.29
N ILE A 12 0.10 -10.40 48.89
CA ILE A 12 -1.09 -9.95 48.17
C ILE A 12 -0.73 -8.88 47.14
N LEU A 13 0.13 -7.93 47.52
CA LEU A 13 0.61 -6.89 46.63
C LEU A 13 1.37 -7.47 45.43
N ILE A 14 2.21 -8.50 45.63
CA ILE A 14 2.94 -9.19 44.54
C ILE A 14 1.98 -9.91 43.59
N LEU A 15 0.87 -10.47 44.08
CA LEU A 15 -0.14 -11.12 43.23
C LEU A 15 -0.85 -10.13 42.28
N PHE A 16 -0.95 -8.86 42.65
CA PHE A 16 -1.47 -7.81 41.75
C PHE A 16 -0.49 -7.41 40.63
N PHE A 17 0.79 -7.80 40.73
CA PHE A 17 1.80 -7.53 39.71
C PHE A 17 2.00 -8.68 38.71
N VAL A 18 1.24 -9.79 38.82
CA VAL A 18 1.28 -10.83 37.79
C VAL A 18 0.57 -10.27 36.55
N PRO A 19 1.26 -10.05 35.41
CA PRO A 19 0.61 -9.61 34.19
C PRO A 19 -0.38 -10.69 33.79
N PHE A 20 -1.66 -10.34 33.68
CA PHE A 20 -2.63 -11.21 33.03
C PHE A 20 -2.11 -11.43 31.61
N GLY A 21 -1.76 -12.68 31.28
CA GLY A 21 -1.12 -12.99 30.00
C GLY A 21 -1.99 -12.45 28.88
N SER A 22 -1.42 -11.67 27.97
CA SER A 22 -2.13 -11.06 26.85
C SER A 22 -2.06 -11.92 25.59
N ALA A 23 -2.89 -11.60 24.60
CA ALA A 23 -2.69 -12.12 23.25
C ALA A 23 -1.43 -11.50 22.64
N VAL A 24 -0.72 -12.26 21.81
CA VAL A 24 0.45 -11.76 21.09
C VAL A 24 0.15 -11.81 19.60
N ILE A 25 0.30 -10.67 18.93
CA ILE A 25 0.14 -10.56 17.48
C ILE A 25 1.54 -10.55 16.85
N ILE A 26 1.79 -11.44 15.91
CA ILE A 26 3.11 -11.63 15.28
C ILE A 26 2.97 -11.51 13.76
N PHE A 27 3.56 -10.48 13.16
CA PHE A 27 3.68 -10.38 11.70
C PHE A 27 4.62 -11.46 11.16
N GLN A 28 4.15 -12.26 10.20
CA GLN A 28 4.91 -13.38 9.64
C GLN A 28 5.75 -12.99 8.42
N ASN A 29 5.30 -12.00 7.65
CA ASN A 29 6.02 -11.48 6.49
C ASN A 29 6.15 -9.96 6.61
N ASN A 30 7.39 -9.48 6.49
CA ASN A 30 7.66 -8.06 6.38
C ASN A 30 7.10 -7.55 5.06
N PHE A 31 6.37 -6.44 5.14
CA PHE A 31 5.94 -5.66 3.99
C PHE A 31 7.15 -5.34 3.10
N ASP A 32 6.93 -5.30 1.78
CA ASP A 32 7.92 -4.74 0.87
C ASP A 32 8.17 -3.29 1.25
N ASN A 33 9.42 -2.83 1.12
CA ASN A 33 9.77 -1.46 1.49
C ASN A 33 9.08 -0.41 0.60
N LEU A 34 8.64 -0.80 -0.60
CA LEU A 34 8.06 0.07 -1.61
C LEU A 34 6.94 -0.64 -2.38
N TYR A 35 5.76 -0.04 -2.35
CA TYR A 35 4.62 -0.37 -3.20
C TYR A 35 4.31 0.80 -4.13
N ASN A 36 3.61 0.54 -5.22
CA ASN A 36 2.91 1.57 -5.97
C ASN A 36 1.41 1.55 -5.68
N VAL A 37 0.74 2.68 -5.85
CA VAL A 37 -0.73 2.77 -5.71
C VAL A 37 -1.41 1.74 -6.62
N GLY A 38 -2.36 1.01 -6.06
CA GLY A 38 -3.09 -0.09 -6.72
C GLY A 38 -2.37 -1.44 -6.67
N ASP A 39 -1.12 -1.51 -6.21
CA ASP A 39 -0.44 -2.79 -6.03
C ASP A 39 -1.13 -3.64 -4.97
N LYS A 40 -1.12 -4.96 -5.18
CA LYS A 40 -1.68 -5.91 -4.21
C LYS A 40 -0.74 -6.06 -3.02
N MET A 41 -1.16 -5.56 -1.87
CA MET A 41 -0.49 -5.75 -0.60
C MET A 41 -0.97 -7.05 0.06
N LYS A 42 -0.08 -7.71 0.78
CA LYS A 42 -0.35 -8.97 1.51
C LYS A 42 -0.02 -8.77 2.98
N VAL A 43 -0.97 -9.10 3.84
CA VAL A 43 -0.83 -8.96 5.29
C VAL A 43 -1.00 -10.32 5.93
N ASN A 44 0.08 -10.79 6.58
CA ASN A 44 0.18 -12.13 7.12
C ASN A 44 0.60 -12.00 8.59
N PHE A 45 -0.23 -12.49 9.50
CA PHE A 45 0.10 -12.48 10.93
C PHE A 45 -0.53 -13.66 11.65
N THR A 46 0.00 -13.93 12.83
CA THR A 46 -0.52 -14.92 13.77
C THR A 46 -0.98 -14.22 15.03
N ILE A 47 -2.10 -14.67 15.58
CA ILE A 47 -2.51 -14.33 16.94
C ILE A 47 -2.32 -15.57 17.80
N GLU A 48 -1.53 -15.44 18.85
CA GLU A 48 -1.35 -16.46 19.88
C GLU A 48 -2.02 -15.98 21.16
N ASN A 49 -2.92 -16.76 21.74
CA ASN A 49 -3.60 -16.36 22.97
C ASN A 49 -3.50 -17.44 24.05
N ASN A 50 -3.20 -17.03 25.28
CA ASN A 50 -3.11 -17.93 26.43
C ASN A 50 -4.49 -18.28 27.02
N PHE A 51 -5.51 -17.44 26.77
CA PHE A 51 -6.88 -17.62 27.24
C PHE A 51 -7.86 -17.56 26.06
N ALA A 52 -9.09 -18.06 26.25
CA ALA A 52 -10.10 -17.96 25.21
C ALA A 52 -10.59 -16.50 25.12
N LEU A 53 -10.58 -15.93 23.92
CA LEU A 53 -11.02 -14.56 23.65
C LEU A 53 -11.80 -14.51 22.34
N ALA A 54 -12.87 -13.73 22.32
CA ALA A 54 -13.65 -13.49 21.12
C ALA A 54 -13.83 -11.98 20.92
N ASP A 55 -13.33 -11.46 19.79
CA ASP A 55 -13.40 -10.04 19.44
C ASP A 55 -13.17 -9.84 17.93
N TYR A 56 -13.18 -8.60 17.48
CA TYR A 56 -12.82 -8.21 16.12
C TYR A 56 -11.31 -8.20 15.95
N VAL A 57 -10.85 -8.91 14.92
CA VAL A 57 -9.54 -8.66 14.31
C VAL A 57 -9.72 -7.52 13.33
N GLU A 58 -9.13 -6.37 13.66
CA GLU A 58 -9.13 -5.17 12.83
C GLU A 58 -7.74 -4.95 12.24
N VAL A 59 -7.67 -4.91 10.91
CA VAL A 59 -6.46 -4.55 10.17
C VAL A 59 -6.68 -3.16 9.60
N SER A 60 -5.78 -2.24 9.93
CA SER A 60 -5.81 -0.86 9.44
C SER A 60 -4.47 -0.43 8.86
N LEU A 61 -4.53 0.39 7.82
CA LEU A 61 -3.38 0.98 7.16
C LEU A 61 -3.32 2.46 7.51
N GLY A 62 -2.27 2.89 8.20
CA GLY A 62 -1.99 4.30 8.47
C GLY A 62 -0.97 4.83 7.49
N CYS A 63 -1.33 5.83 6.67
CA CYS A 63 -0.44 6.46 5.69
C CYS A 63 -0.47 7.98 5.88
N SER A 64 0.69 8.59 6.13
CA SER A 64 0.80 10.02 6.44
C SER A 64 -0.16 10.43 7.60
N ASN A 65 -1.27 11.13 7.31
CA ASN A 65 -2.25 11.58 8.29
C ASN A 65 -3.63 10.88 8.15
N GLN A 66 -3.70 9.82 7.35
CA GLN A 66 -4.94 9.09 7.07
C GLN A 66 -4.83 7.66 7.58
N THR A 67 -5.96 7.10 8.04
CA THR A 67 -6.05 5.71 8.48
C THR A 67 -7.24 5.04 7.82
N PHE A 68 -7.02 3.87 7.26
CA PHE A 68 -8.03 3.09 6.53
C PHE A 68 -8.20 1.74 7.21
N ILE A 69 -9.43 1.36 7.55
CA ILE A 69 -9.72 -0.01 7.98
C ILE A 69 -9.84 -0.86 6.71
N VAL A 70 -8.91 -1.79 6.52
CA VAL A 70 -8.85 -2.66 5.34
C VAL A 70 -9.52 -4.01 5.59
N ASN A 71 -9.60 -4.43 6.85
CA ASN A 71 -10.35 -5.61 7.27
C ASN A 71 -10.86 -5.46 8.71
N LYS A 72 -12.08 -5.92 8.99
CA LYS A 72 -12.61 -6.02 10.34
C LYS A 72 -13.60 -7.17 10.44
N ASN A 73 -13.18 -8.26 11.07
CA ASN A 73 -13.96 -9.49 11.17
C ASN A 73 -13.93 -10.01 12.60
N TYR A 74 -15.05 -10.57 13.07
CA TYR A 74 -15.15 -11.16 14.41
C TYR A 74 -14.56 -12.58 14.40
N TYR A 75 -13.73 -12.89 15.40
CA TYR A 75 -13.12 -14.20 15.58
C TYR A 75 -13.13 -14.61 17.04
N GLU A 76 -13.35 -15.91 17.27
CA GLU A 76 -13.12 -16.58 18.54
C GLU A 76 -11.82 -17.39 18.43
N ILE A 77 -10.92 -17.19 19.39
CA ILE A 77 -9.64 -17.89 19.51
C ILE A 77 -9.60 -18.55 20.88
N GLY A 78 -9.45 -19.87 20.92
CA GLY A 78 -9.41 -20.66 22.14
C GLY A 78 -8.15 -20.41 22.98
N SER A 79 -8.18 -20.91 24.21
CA SER A 79 -7.01 -20.87 25.10
C SER A 79 -5.88 -21.74 24.55
N ASN A 80 -4.68 -21.16 24.50
CA ASN A 80 -3.47 -21.74 23.91
C ASN A 80 -3.61 -22.07 22.42
N GLU A 81 -4.56 -21.46 21.73
CA GLU A 81 -4.70 -21.57 20.28
C GLU A 81 -3.83 -20.54 19.56
N LYS A 82 -3.26 -20.95 18.43
CA LYS A 82 -2.59 -20.07 17.48
C LYS A 82 -3.41 -20.01 16.20
N ARG A 83 -3.80 -18.81 15.79
CA ARG A 83 -4.60 -18.61 14.59
C ARG A 83 -3.84 -17.77 13.57
N TYR A 84 -3.81 -18.25 12.33
CA TYR A 84 -3.13 -17.59 11.22
C TYR A 84 -4.13 -16.80 10.38
N PHE A 85 -3.73 -15.59 9.99
CA PHE A 85 -4.52 -14.68 9.19
C PHE A 85 -3.75 -14.27 7.93
N PHE A 86 -4.47 -14.19 6.82
CA PHE A 86 -3.96 -13.75 5.54
C PHE A 86 -5.00 -12.86 4.85
N PHE A 87 -4.59 -11.64 4.52
CA PHE A 87 -5.42 -10.66 3.83
C PHE A 87 -4.68 -10.08 2.64
N GLU A 88 -5.42 -9.82 1.55
CA GLU A 88 -4.92 -9.09 0.40
C GLU A 88 -5.82 -7.89 0.14
N PHE A 89 -5.22 -6.73 -0.12
CA PHE A 89 -5.94 -5.51 -0.51
C PHE A 89 -5.07 -4.63 -1.38
N PRO A 90 -5.65 -3.77 -2.24
CA PRO A 90 -4.87 -2.84 -3.05
C PRO A 90 -4.30 -1.70 -2.18
N ALA A 91 -3.09 -1.26 -2.51
CA ALA A 91 -2.44 -0.09 -1.92
C ALA A 91 -3.25 1.18 -2.27
N PRO A 92 -3.90 1.85 -1.30
CA PRO A 92 -4.94 2.83 -1.61
C PRO A 92 -4.41 4.23 -1.91
N ILE A 93 -3.38 4.67 -1.21
CA ILE A 93 -2.85 6.04 -1.29
C ILE A 93 -1.34 6.04 -1.10
N ASN A 94 -0.67 7.02 -1.70
CA ASN A 94 0.77 7.22 -1.55
C ASN A 94 1.14 7.86 -0.20
N GLY A 95 2.33 7.54 0.31
CA GLY A 95 2.88 8.06 1.55
C GLY A 95 3.77 7.07 2.28
N GLU A 96 4.35 7.52 3.39
CA GLU A 96 4.97 6.64 4.39
C GLU A 96 3.87 5.99 5.23
N CYS A 97 3.86 4.66 5.28
CA CYS A 97 2.75 3.87 5.81
C CYS A 97 3.20 2.85 6.85
N VAL A 98 2.27 2.45 7.71
CA VAL A 98 2.36 1.32 8.64
C VAL A 98 1.05 0.53 8.63
N CYS A 99 1.13 -0.79 8.79
CA CYS A 99 -0.03 -1.64 9.01
C CYS A 99 -0.19 -1.85 10.52
N ASN A 100 -1.41 -1.68 11.03
CA ASN A 100 -1.77 -1.96 12.41
C ASN A 100 -2.73 -3.13 12.43
N VAL A 101 -2.52 -4.07 13.34
CA VAL A 101 -3.47 -5.15 13.64
C VAL A 101 -3.92 -4.98 15.08
N LYS A 102 -5.22 -5.07 15.32
CA LYS A 102 -5.82 -5.03 16.65
C LYS A 102 -6.71 -6.25 16.88
N PHE A 103 -6.63 -6.84 18.08
CA PHE A 103 -7.53 -7.89 18.55
C PHE A 103 -7.69 -7.79 20.06
N GLY A 104 -8.90 -7.49 20.56
CA GLY A 104 -9.08 -7.13 21.96
C GLY A 104 -8.38 -5.81 22.30
N ASP A 105 -7.67 -5.80 23.41
CA ASP A 105 -6.81 -4.69 23.84
C ASP A 105 -5.41 -4.73 23.21
N GLU A 106 -5.09 -5.82 22.51
CA GLU A 106 -3.78 -6.01 21.91
C GLU A 106 -3.70 -5.36 20.55
N LYS A 107 -2.57 -4.70 20.32
CA LYS A 107 -2.27 -3.99 19.07
C LYS A 107 -0.81 -4.19 18.70
N GLU A 108 -0.57 -4.55 17.45
CA GLU A 108 0.76 -4.63 16.88
C GLU A 108 0.86 -3.76 15.63
N THR A 109 2.03 -3.15 15.42
CA THR A 109 2.29 -2.25 14.27
C THR A 109 3.46 -2.78 13.47
N SER A 110 3.31 -2.84 12.15
CA SER A 110 4.37 -3.28 11.25
C SER A 110 5.52 -2.27 11.20
N ASN A 111 6.62 -2.70 10.59
CA ASN A 111 7.63 -1.77 10.10
C ASN A 111 7.02 -0.76 9.10
N LYS A 112 7.67 0.40 8.97
CA LYS A 112 7.29 1.42 7.98
C LYS A 112 7.65 0.97 6.56
N PHE A 113 6.84 1.38 5.59
CA PHE A 113 7.07 1.18 4.16
C PHE A 113 6.49 2.35 3.36
N LYS A 114 6.95 2.54 2.12
CA LYS A 114 6.46 3.61 1.24
C LYS A 114 5.44 3.06 0.25
N ILE A 115 4.33 3.77 0.05
CA ILE A 115 3.47 3.62 -1.12
C ILE A 115 3.71 4.82 -2.03
N SER A 116 3.99 4.58 -3.31
CA SER A 116 4.31 5.60 -4.29
C SER A 116 3.28 5.70 -5.41
N ASN A 117 3.02 6.91 -5.87
CA ASN A 117 2.28 7.16 -7.10
C ASN A 117 3.21 7.55 -8.27
N GLU A 118 4.53 7.43 -8.09
CA GLU A 118 5.50 7.77 -9.12
C GLU A 118 5.57 6.70 -10.20
N ILE A 119 5.60 7.18 -11.45
CA ILE A 119 5.73 6.39 -12.65
C ILE A 119 6.85 7.01 -13.49
N LEU A 120 7.82 6.19 -13.89
CA LEU A 120 8.89 6.58 -14.79
C LEU A 120 8.45 6.34 -16.23
N ILE A 121 8.43 7.41 -17.04
CA ILE A 121 8.13 7.35 -18.47
C ILE A 121 9.40 7.69 -19.25
N ASN A 122 9.82 6.78 -20.12
CA ASN A 122 10.86 7.03 -21.11
C ASN A 122 10.24 6.93 -22.50
N TYR A 123 10.57 7.86 -23.40
CA TYR A 123 10.08 7.81 -24.76
C TYR A 123 11.16 8.24 -25.75
N ASN A 124 10.97 7.82 -26.99
CA ASN A 124 11.76 8.23 -28.12
C ASN A 124 10.83 8.67 -29.25
N LEU A 125 11.31 9.62 -30.03
CA LEU A 125 10.68 10.10 -31.25
C LEU A 125 11.52 9.66 -32.45
N ASN A 126 10.88 9.48 -33.59
CA ASN A 126 11.60 9.18 -34.83
C ASN A 126 12.43 10.36 -35.36
N ASP A 127 12.05 11.61 -35.04
CA ASP A 127 12.79 12.82 -35.37
C ASP A 127 12.61 13.87 -34.25
N LYS A 128 13.40 14.94 -34.29
CA LYS A 128 13.28 16.13 -33.45
C LYS A 128 12.56 17.27 -34.17
N PHE A 129 12.60 17.27 -35.50
CA PHE A 129 11.97 18.29 -36.33
C PHE A 129 10.96 17.64 -37.24
N PHE A 130 9.77 18.22 -37.30
CA PHE A 130 8.68 17.71 -38.10
C PHE A 130 8.03 18.86 -38.86
N SER A 131 7.73 18.62 -40.13
CA SER A 131 6.97 19.48 -41.02
C SER A 131 5.51 19.03 -41.08
N SER A 132 4.67 19.86 -41.69
CA SER A 132 3.30 19.45 -42.04
C SER A 132 3.30 18.15 -42.83
N LEU A 133 2.36 17.27 -42.52
CA LEU A 133 2.20 15.94 -43.11
C LEU A 133 3.29 14.93 -42.77
N ASP A 134 4.29 15.28 -41.94
CA ASP A 134 5.25 14.30 -41.45
C ASP A 134 4.59 13.30 -40.51
N LEU A 135 5.02 12.04 -40.60
CA LEU A 135 4.61 10.97 -39.70
C LEU A 135 5.45 11.00 -38.43
N VAL A 136 4.80 11.30 -37.31
CA VAL A 136 5.39 11.21 -35.97
C VAL A 136 5.17 9.80 -35.44
N ARG A 137 6.25 9.17 -34.97
CA ARG A 137 6.22 7.90 -34.25
C ARG A 137 6.79 8.10 -32.86
N ILE A 138 6.03 7.68 -31.87
CA ILE A 138 6.39 7.74 -30.46
C ILE A 138 6.40 6.32 -29.93
N ASN A 139 7.56 5.87 -29.46
CA ASN A 139 7.71 4.61 -28.76
C ASN A 139 8.28 4.88 -27.38
N GLY A 140 7.82 4.14 -26.37
CA GLY A 140 8.32 4.36 -25.03
C GLY A 140 8.03 3.23 -24.06
N SER A 141 8.56 3.40 -22.85
CA SER A 141 8.35 2.51 -21.73
C SER A 141 7.84 3.26 -20.51
N VAL A 142 7.05 2.57 -19.71
CA VAL A 142 6.43 3.05 -18.49
C VAL A 142 6.66 2.02 -17.39
N ILE A 143 7.36 2.43 -16.35
CA ILE A 143 7.77 1.56 -15.25
C ILE A 143 7.36 2.23 -13.94
N LYS A 144 6.78 1.47 -13.01
CA LYS A 144 6.44 1.93 -11.66
C LYS A 144 7.71 2.16 -10.84
N GLU A 145 7.68 3.01 -9.80
CA GLU A 145 8.85 3.23 -8.93
C GLU A 145 9.42 1.93 -8.34
N ASN A 146 8.55 0.97 -8.01
CA ASN A 146 8.95 -0.36 -7.53
C ASN A 146 9.49 -1.31 -8.63
N LYS A 147 9.79 -0.80 -9.83
CA LYS A 147 10.33 -1.52 -10.98
C LYS A 147 9.37 -2.53 -11.63
N GLN A 148 8.11 -2.58 -11.21
CA GLN A 148 7.10 -3.39 -11.90
C GLN A 148 6.63 -2.71 -13.19
N MET A 149 6.25 -3.52 -14.18
CA MET A 149 5.71 -3.02 -15.44
C MET A 149 4.35 -2.37 -15.22
N PHE A 150 4.14 -1.21 -15.86
CA PHE A 150 2.85 -0.52 -15.84
C PHE A 150 1.92 -1.06 -16.93
N ASN A 151 0.65 -1.28 -16.58
CA ASN A 151 -0.42 -1.56 -17.54
C ASN A 151 -1.50 -0.50 -17.35
N GLY A 152 -1.93 0.15 -18.43
CA GLY A 152 -2.91 1.23 -18.34
C GLY A 152 -2.95 2.09 -19.59
N GLY A 153 -3.23 3.39 -19.43
CA GLY A 153 -3.24 4.35 -20.52
C GLY A 153 -2.36 5.54 -20.23
N ILE A 154 -1.75 6.09 -21.27
CA ILE A 154 -1.11 7.41 -21.25
C ILE A 154 -1.86 8.35 -22.19
N LEU A 155 -1.87 9.63 -21.86
CA LEU A 155 -2.37 10.66 -22.75
C LEU A 155 -1.20 11.34 -23.45
N ILE A 156 -1.20 11.28 -24.78
CA ILE A 156 -0.29 12.06 -25.62
C ILE A 156 -1.05 13.31 -26.05
N SER A 157 -0.60 14.47 -25.58
CA SER A 157 -1.20 15.76 -25.90
C SER A 157 -0.15 16.70 -26.47
N ILE A 158 -0.39 17.15 -27.70
CA ILE A 158 0.37 18.19 -28.37
C ILE A 158 -0.65 19.29 -28.74
N PRO A 159 -0.61 20.45 -28.05
CA PRO A 159 -1.57 21.52 -28.25
C PRO A 159 -1.72 21.92 -29.74
N GLY A 160 -2.96 22.03 -30.22
CA GLY A 160 -3.27 22.38 -31.61
C GLY A 160 -2.94 21.30 -32.65
N ILE A 161 -2.47 20.12 -32.23
CA ILE A 161 -2.10 19.02 -33.13
C ILE A 161 -2.90 17.75 -32.80
N ILE A 162 -2.74 17.20 -31.59
CA ILE A 162 -3.35 15.93 -31.22
C ILE A 162 -3.57 15.81 -29.71
N GLU A 163 -4.66 15.14 -29.34
CA GLU A 163 -4.89 14.61 -28.01
C GLU A 163 -5.34 13.15 -28.18
N LYS A 164 -4.49 12.19 -27.76
CA LYS A 164 -4.70 10.76 -28.02
C LYS A 164 -4.30 9.93 -26.82
N THR A 165 -5.23 9.12 -26.32
CA THR A 165 -4.95 8.10 -25.32
C THR A 165 -4.34 6.87 -26.00
N VAL A 166 -3.25 6.37 -25.42
CA VAL A 166 -2.50 5.21 -25.92
C VAL A 166 -2.43 4.19 -24.81
N GLU A 167 -2.75 2.94 -25.14
CA GLU A 167 -2.63 1.83 -24.22
C GLU A 167 -1.16 1.50 -23.95
N VAL A 168 -0.84 1.23 -22.69
CA VAL A 168 0.44 0.73 -22.24
C VAL A 168 0.25 -0.72 -21.83
N THR A 169 0.97 -1.60 -22.51
CA THR A 169 0.92 -3.04 -22.25
C THR A 169 2.31 -3.53 -21.91
N ASN A 170 2.42 -4.20 -20.76
CA ASN A 170 3.68 -4.67 -20.20
C ASN A 170 4.76 -3.58 -20.16
N GLY A 171 4.38 -2.40 -19.71
CA GLY A 171 5.26 -1.25 -19.57
C GLY A 171 5.77 -0.68 -20.89
N SER A 172 5.16 -0.99 -22.04
CA SER A 172 5.56 -0.47 -23.35
C SER A 172 4.37 0.15 -24.08
N PHE A 173 4.61 1.20 -24.87
CA PHE A 173 3.61 1.81 -25.73
C PHE A 173 4.18 2.25 -27.07
N TYR A 174 3.29 2.33 -28.07
CA TYR A 174 3.58 2.84 -29.41
C TYR A 174 2.41 3.68 -29.89
N SER A 175 2.71 4.82 -30.51
CA SER A 175 1.71 5.64 -31.18
C SER A 175 2.29 6.29 -32.42
N GLU A 176 1.46 6.41 -33.44
CA GLU A 176 1.76 7.16 -34.64
C GLU A 176 0.60 8.09 -34.99
N PHE A 177 0.95 9.23 -35.59
CA PHE A 177 0.01 10.20 -36.14
C PHE A 177 0.73 11.09 -37.17
N LEU A 178 -0.05 11.68 -38.09
CA LEU A 178 0.44 12.66 -39.05
C LEU A 178 0.27 14.07 -38.48
N ILE A 179 1.23 14.95 -38.73
CA ILE A 179 1.05 16.39 -38.46
C ILE A 179 0.05 16.95 -39.47
N PRO A 180 -1.03 17.62 -39.02
CA PRO A 180 -2.01 18.19 -39.93
C PRO A 180 -1.37 19.31 -40.77
N GLU A 181 -1.86 19.49 -41.99
CA GLU A 181 -1.36 20.54 -42.90
C GLU A 181 -1.40 21.94 -42.26
N LYS A 182 -2.45 22.20 -41.46
CA LYS A 182 -2.66 23.42 -40.68
C LYS A 182 -2.46 23.17 -39.18
N ALA A 183 -1.25 22.81 -38.77
CA ALA A 183 -0.89 22.79 -37.36
C ALA A 183 -0.63 24.24 -36.87
N ASN A 184 -1.32 24.68 -35.82
CA ASN A 184 -0.99 25.91 -35.11
C ASN A 184 -0.67 25.60 -33.64
N PRO A 185 0.59 25.32 -33.30
CA PRO A 185 0.97 24.99 -31.93
C PRO A 185 0.83 26.16 -30.94
N TYR A 186 0.56 27.37 -31.44
CA TYR A 186 0.43 28.59 -30.63
C TYR A 186 -1.02 29.06 -30.43
N SER A 187 -2.03 28.32 -30.92
CA SER A 187 -3.44 28.65 -30.65
C SER A 187 -3.84 28.21 -29.24
N ASN A 188 -3.25 28.82 -28.21
CA ASN A 188 -3.86 28.78 -26.89
C ASN A 188 -5.10 29.66 -26.93
N ASN A 189 -6.27 29.05 -26.69
CA ASN A 189 -7.49 29.79 -26.38
C ASN A 189 -7.23 30.64 -25.12
N LEU A 190 -7.16 31.96 -25.31
CA LEU A 190 -7.53 32.94 -24.29
C LEU A 190 -9.04 32.90 -24.07
#